data_AF-A0AAD4XLM4-F1
#
_entry.id   AF-A0AAD4XLM4-F1
#
_cell.length_a   1.000
_cell.length_b   1.000
_cell.length_c   1.000
_cell.angle_alpha   90.00
_cell.angle_beta   90.00
_cell.angle_gamma   90.00
#
_symmetry.space_group_name_H-M   'P 1'
#
loop_
_entity.id
_entity.type
_entity.pdbx_description
1 polymer ?
#
loop_
_entity_poly.entity_id
_entity_poly.type
_entity_poly.pdbx_seq_one_letter_code
_entity_poly.pdbx_strand_id
1 'polypeptide(L)'
;MGKQYRTLEIMQISPNPSVFHLFLNNPSLRNALSVDFYSELPKALTSLDQNPDVNVIILSGYGDHFCSGVDLKSFDSLMMKSQSYAQGRLRERLRREIKSFQDATTAIERCRKPVIAAIHGSCIAGGIDLITACDIRYCTKDAFFCVKEVDLAMNGAFLRLPSIVGYSNAIELALTARKFLGPEAKDLGLVSKVFQSKSALDEGVNAAAEGIAMRSLLAMIGTKESQPKSQRGNRPSPSSEFSYHCRGYTNASSISPVSRELPPSGVVKVNVDAAFNNGNAAAAAVAVDSYGNHLGSGSVCFNTISSNSCRG
;
A
#
# COMPACT_ATOMS: atom_id res chain seq x y z
N MET A 1 14.69 18.39 22.07
CA MET A 1 14.73 17.05 22.69
C MET A 1 13.93 16.11 21.81
N GLY A 2 14.53 15.00 21.36
CA GLY A 2 13.85 14.01 20.51
C GLY A 2 13.13 12.92 21.33
N LYS A 3 12.09 12.32 20.75
CA LYS A 3 11.39 11.16 21.33
C LYS A 3 11.69 9.93 20.51
N GLN A 4 12.20 8.88 21.13
CA GLN A 4 12.58 7.65 20.46
C GLN A 4 11.61 6.51 20.76
N TYR A 5 11.28 5.76 19.72
CA TYR A 5 10.56 4.49 19.75
C TYR A 5 11.50 3.39 19.24
N ARG A 6 11.03 2.14 19.18
CA ARG A 6 11.86 1.03 18.68
C ARG A 6 12.17 1.18 17.19
N THR A 7 11.20 1.64 16.40
CA THR A 7 11.30 1.71 14.93
C THR A 7 11.15 3.13 14.38
N LEU A 8 10.90 4.11 15.26
CA LEU A 8 10.67 5.51 14.90
C LEU A 8 11.48 6.45 15.79
N GLU A 9 11.85 7.60 15.26
CA GLU A 9 12.42 8.69 16.04
C GLU A 9 11.76 10.02 15.66
N ILE A 10 11.43 10.82 16.65
CA ILE A 10 10.93 12.19 16.46
C ILE A 10 12.04 13.15 16.84
N MET A 11 12.40 14.06 15.94
CA MET A 11 13.39 15.10 16.18
C MET A 11 12.84 16.48 15.80
N GLN A 12 13.05 17.46 16.66
CA GLN A 12 12.82 18.86 16.30
C GLN A 12 14.02 19.37 15.53
N ILE A 13 13.80 19.88 14.31
CA ILE A 13 14.90 20.36 13.45
C ILE A 13 15.03 21.88 13.53
N SER A 14 13.92 22.59 13.59
CA SER A 14 13.91 24.03 13.78
C SER A 14 12.89 24.42 14.86
N PRO A 15 13.30 25.19 15.89
CA PRO A 15 12.37 25.73 16.87
C PRO A 15 11.54 26.89 16.32
N ASN A 16 12.00 27.55 15.25
CA ASN A 16 11.28 28.62 14.57
C ASN A 16 11.75 28.75 13.11
N PRO A 17 10.93 28.37 12.12
CA PRO A 17 9.55 27.90 12.25
C PRO A 17 9.47 26.44 12.72
N SER A 18 8.35 26.07 13.33
CA SER A 18 8.29 24.86 14.14
C SER A 18 8.09 23.57 13.33
N VAL A 19 9.21 22.97 12.92
CA VAL A 19 9.28 21.80 12.03
C VAL A 19 9.89 20.61 12.76
N PHE A 20 9.20 19.47 12.66
CA PHE A 20 9.62 18.21 13.26
C PHE A 20 9.81 17.15 12.20
N HIS A 21 10.85 16.34 12.35
CA HIS A 21 11.06 15.13 11.58
C HIS A 21 10.55 13.92 12.36
N LEU A 22 9.82 13.05 11.66
CA LEU A 22 9.49 11.70 12.07
C LEU A 22 10.31 10.75 11.19
N PHE A 23 11.35 10.16 11.74
CA PHE A 23 12.23 9.23 11.04
C PHE A 23 11.75 7.79 11.18
N LEU A 24 11.76 7.05 10.08
CA LEU A 24 11.84 5.59 10.09
C LEU A 24 13.24 5.20 10.55
N ASN A 25 13.34 4.46 11.65
CA ASN A 25 14.58 4.19 12.36
C ASN A 25 14.86 2.69 12.48
N ASN A 26 14.98 2.02 11.34
CA ASN A 26 15.48 0.65 11.25
C ASN A 26 16.37 0.47 10.00
N PRO A 27 17.46 1.26 9.87
CA PRO A 27 18.25 1.32 8.63
C PRO A 27 18.93 0.00 8.28
N SER A 28 19.28 -0.83 9.27
CA SER A 28 19.90 -2.16 9.05
C SER A 28 18.98 -3.12 8.28
N LEU A 29 17.66 -2.95 8.40
CA LEU A 29 16.64 -3.65 7.64
C LEU A 29 15.98 -2.75 6.58
N ARG A 30 16.66 -1.68 6.17
CA ARG A 30 16.17 -0.72 5.15
C ARG A 30 14.76 -0.22 5.50
N ASN A 31 14.54 0.06 6.78
CA ASN A 31 13.29 0.56 7.34
C ASN A 31 12.07 -0.32 7.00
N ALA A 32 12.22 -1.65 7.09
CA ALA A 32 11.11 -2.59 6.97
C ALA A 32 10.04 -2.35 8.04
N LEU A 33 8.77 -2.42 7.65
CA LEU A 33 7.61 -2.11 8.48
C LEU A 33 7.16 -3.34 9.28
N SER A 34 7.65 -3.44 10.51
CA SER A 34 7.28 -4.51 11.45
C SER A 34 5.94 -4.25 12.16
N VAL A 35 5.48 -5.22 12.94
CA VAL A 35 4.30 -5.05 13.80
C VAL A 35 4.50 -3.90 14.80
N ASP A 36 5.72 -3.76 15.33
CA ASP A 36 6.05 -2.67 16.25
C ASP A 36 5.86 -1.31 15.58
N PHE A 37 6.34 -1.15 14.33
CA PHE A 37 6.14 0.06 13.54
C PHE A 37 4.65 0.44 13.44
N TYR A 38 3.79 -0.51 13.06
CA TYR A 38 2.35 -0.25 12.95
C TYR A 38 1.71 0.09 14.31
N SER A 39 2.27 -0.40 15.42
CA SER A 39 1.82 -0.04 16.77
C SER A 39 2.33 1.32 17.26
N GLU A 40 3.49 1.76 16.76
CA GLU A 40 4.19 2.97 17.18
C GLU A 40 3.76 4.20 16.38
N LEU A 41 3.55 4.04 15.06
CA LEU A 41 3.22 5.14 14.14
C LEU A 41 2.00 5.97 14.61
N PRO A 42 0.85 5.36 15.02
CA PRO A 42 -0.29 6.14 15.50
C PRO A 42 0.03 6.94 16.78
N LYS A 43 0.85 6.37 17.66
CA LYS A 43 1.26 7.01 18.92
C LYS A 43 2.19 8.19 18.66
N ALA A 44 3.13 8.02 17.72
CA ALA A 44 4.04 9.08 17.29
C ALA A 44 3.27 10.24 16.67
N LEU A 45 2.38 9.96 15.71
CA LEU A 45 1.55 10.98 15.06
C LEU A 45 0.58 11.67 16.02
N THR A 46 -0.04 10.93 16.95
CA THR A 46 -0.88 11.54 17.99
C THR A 46 -0.07 12.51 18.85
N SER A 47 1.15 12.13 19.24
CA SER A 47 2.00 13.01 20.04
C SER A 47 2.44 14.27 19.28
N LEU A 48 2.68 14.17 17.96
CA LEU A 48 3.00 15.31 17.12
C LEU A 48 1.78 16.21 16.88
N ASP A 49 0.61 15.62 16.65
CA ASP A 49 -0.63 16.36 16.40
C ASP A 49 -1.09 17.18 17.62
N GLN A 50 -0.91 16.62 18.82
CA GLN A 50 -1.30 17.25 20.09
C GLN A 50 -0.26 18.26 20.59
N ASN A 51 0.95 18.25 20.04
CA ASN A 51 1.99 19.19 20.43
C ASN A 51 1.70 20.59 19.81
N PRO A 52 1.46 21.63 20.63
CA PRO A 52 1.23 22.98 20.13
C PRO A 52 2.44 23.54 19.38
N ASP A 53 3.64 23.05 19.68
CA ASP A 53 4.88 23.46 19.04
C ASP A 53 5.11 22.75 17.71
N VAL A 54 4.20 21.93 17.19
CA VAL A 54 4.39 21.30 15.86
C VAL A 54 3.53 22.01 14.83
N ASN A 55 4.14 22.59 13.80
CA ASN A 55 3.39 23.14 12.66
C ASN A 55 3.41 22.20 11.46
N VAL A 56 4.58 21.61 11.16
CA VAL A 56 4.76 20.73 10.00
C VAL A 56 5.60 19.51 10.40
N ILE A 57 5.24 18.36 9.84
CA ILE A 57 5.94 17.09 10.04
C ILE A 57 6.61 16.68 8.74
N ILE A 58 7.88 16.30 8.80
CA ILE A 58 8.60 15.66 7.71
C ILE A 58 8.75 14.18 8.04
N LEU A 59 8.21 13.29 7.20
CA LEU A 59 8.40 11.85 7.28
C LEU A 59 9.58 11.46 6.38
N SER A 60 10.64 10.91 6.95
CA SER A 60 11.82 10.45 6.20
C SER A 60 12.38 9.15 6.80
N GLY A 61 13.35 8.50 6.15
CA GLY A 61 13.99 7.29 6.67
C GLY A 61 15.48 7.50 6.94
N TYR A 62 16.03 6.82 7.95
CA TYR A 62 17.47 6.73 8.13
C TYR A 62 18.11 5.74 7.13
N GLY A 63 19.42 5.90 6.89
CA GLY A 63 20.20 5.03 6.01
C GLY A 63 19.97 5.30 4.53
N ASP A 64 20.27 4.31 3.68
CA ASP A 64 20.34 4.49 2.23
C ASP A 64 18.96 4.47 1.52
N HIS A 65 17.92 4.08 2.23
CA HIS A 65 16.59 3.89 1.66
C HIS A 65 15.49 4.42 2.56
N PHE A 66 14.42 4.93 1.96
CA PHE A 66 13.22 5.34 2.68
C PHE A 66 12.57 4.15 3.38
N CYS A 67 12.09 3.14 2.63
CA CYS A 67 11.39 1.98 3.18
C CYS A 67 11.37 0.80 2.19
N SER A 68 11.70 -0.39 2.68
CA SER A 68 11.68 -1.65 1.91
C SER A 68 10.32 -2.38 1.91
N GLY A 69 9.31 -1.84 2.60
CA GLY A 69 7.97 -2.42 2.69
C GLY A 69 7.75 -3.22 3.97
N VAL A 70 6.71 -4.07 3.99
CA VAL A 70 6.34 -4.88 5.16
C VAL A 70 7.47 -5.85 5.52
N ASP A 71 7.76 -5.97 6.82
CA ASP A 71 8.65 -7.01 7.33
C ASP A 71 7.95 -8.38 7.25
N LEU A 72 8.29 -9.14 6.20
CA LEU A 72 7.73 -10.47 5.95
C LEU A 72 7.97 -11.43 7.11
N LYS A 73 9.08 -11.33 7.85
CA LYS A 73 9.34 -12.22 9.00
C LYS A 73 8.39 -11.94 10.15
N SER A 74 8.13 -10.66 10.42
CA SER A 74 7.14 -10.25 11.42
C SER A 74 5.74 -10.69 11.01
N PHE A 75 5.42 -10.61 9.71
CA PHE A 75 4.14 -11.04 9.17
C PHE A 75 3.96 -12.57 9.23
N ASP A 76 4.97 -13.33 8.82
CA ASP A 76 4.97 -14.80 8.88
C ASP A 76 4.82 -15.30 10.31
N SER A 77 5.49 -14.68 11.28
CA SER A 77 5.33 -15.03 12.71
C SER A 77 3.89 -14.85 13.19
N LEU A 78 3.20 -13.82 12.70
CA LEU A 78 1.79 -13.56 12.99
C LEU A 78 0.88 -14.63 12.34
N MET A 79 1.20 -15.07 11.13
CA MET A 79 0.54 -16.17 10.43
C MET A 79 0.77 -17.52 11.13
N MET A 80 1.98 -17.82 11.59
CA MET A 80 2.30 -19.09 12.27
C MET A 80 1.63 -19.21 13.65
N LYS A 81 1.58 -18.12 14.43
CA LYS A 81 0.86 -18.07 15.72
C LYS A 81 -0.65 -18.31 15.61
N SER A 82 -1.18 -18.38 14.38
CA SER A 82 -2.59 -18.52 14.10
C SER A 82 -2.97 -19.86 13.42
N GLN A 83 -2.01 -20.77 13.22
CA GLN A 83 -2.24 -22.12 12.67
C GLN A 83 -3.04 -23.07 13.61
N SER A 84 -3.15 -22.76 14.91
CA SER A 84 -3.90 -23.57 15.89
C SER A 84 -5.41 -23.28 15.93
N TYR A 85 -5.91 -22.42 15.05
CA TYR A 85 -7.31 -21.98 15.04
C TYR A 85 -8.12 -22.66 13.93
N ALA A 86 -9.42 -22.92 14.17
CA ALA A 86 -10.36 -23.23 13.09
C ALA A 86 -10.34 -22.11 12.03
N GLN A 87 -10.46 -22.48 10.75
CA GLN A 87 -10.25 -21.60 9.58
C GLN A 87 -10.99 -20.24 9.68
N GLY A 88 -12.21 -20.21 10.22
CA GLY A 88 -12.97 -18.97 10.42
C GLY A 88 -12.35 -18.01 11.45
N ARG A 89 -11.80 -18.53 12.55
CA ARG A 89 -11.14 -17.72 13.60
C ARG A 89 -9.82 -17.14 13.11
N LEU A 90 -9.07 -17.91 12.31
CA LEU A 90 -7.85 -17.45 11.65
C LEU A 90 -8.16 -16.24 10.74
N ARG A 91 -9.15 -16.36 9.84
CA ARG A 91 -9.53 -15.28 8.91
C ARG A 91 -9.94 -14.00 9.64
N GLU A 92 -10.76 -14.11 10.69
CA GLU A 92 -11.19 -12.94 11.47
C GLU A 92 -10.01 -12.27 12.19
N ARG A 93 -9.05 -13.04 12.71
CA ARG A 93 -7.84 -12.47 13.32
C ARG A 93 -7.00 -11.72 12.30
N LEU A 94 -6.73 -12.33 11.15
CA LEU A 94 -5.97 -11.67 10.08
C LEU A 94 -6.65 -10.38 9.62
N ARG A 95 -7.98 -10.40 9.45
CA ARG A 95 -8.75 -9.21 9.11
C ARG A 95 -8.54 -8.07 10.11
N ARG A 96 -8.52 -8.37 11.41
CA ARG A 96 -8.29 -7.37 12.46
C ARG A 96 -6.88 -6.79 12.41
N GLU A 97 -5.87 -7.61 12.15
CA GLU A 97 -4.48 -7.18 12.03
C GLU A 97 -4.25 -6.33 10.78
N ILE A 98 -4.78 -6.76 9.64
CA ILE A 98 -4.73 -5.97 8.41
C ILE A 98 -5.42 -4.63 8.60
N LYS A 99 -6.59 -4.62 9.26
CA LYS A 99 -7.30 -3.39 9.60
C LYS A 99 -6.46 -2.51 10.54
N SER A 100 -5.74 -3.09 11.50
CA SER A 100 -4.88 -2.32 12.41
C SER A 100 -3.74 -1.64 11.65
N PHE A 101 -3.13 -2.32 10.67
CA PHE A 101 -2.09 -1.74 9.81
C PHE A 101 -2.64 -0.63 8.92
N GLN A 102 -3.81 -0.84 8.31
CA GLN A 102 -4.50 0.18 7.53
C GLN A 102 -4.88 1.40 8.38
N ASP A 103 -5.42 1.19 9.58
CA ASP A 103 -5.75 2.27 10.52
C ASP A 103 -4.48 3.01 10.97
N ALA A 104 -3.35 2.30 11.12
CA ALA A 104 -2.08 2.91 11.46
C ALA A 104 -1.55 3.83 10.36
N THR A 105 -1.55 3.38 9.10
CA THR A 105 -1.21 4.24 7.95
C THR A 105 -2.19 5.41 7.82
N THR A 106 -3.49 5.17 8.06
CA THR A 106 -4.54 6.21 8.03
C THR A 106 -4.34 7.26 9.13
N ALA A 107 -3.57 6.99 10.18
CA ALA A 107 -3.25 7.98 11.20
C ALA A 107 -2.49 9.19 10.61
N ILE A 108 -1.71 9.02 9.53
CA ILE A 108 -1.00 10.12 8.85
C ILE A 108 -2.00 11.14 8.28
N GLU A 109 -3.05 10.63 7.65
CA GLU A 109 -4.10 11.43 7.03
C GLU A 109 -5.02 12.10 8.06
N ARG A 110 -5.24 11.42 9.20
CA ARG A 110 -5.99 11.96 10.36
C ARG A 110 -5.22 13.03 11.14
N CYS A 111 -3.89 13.03 11.06
CA CYS A 111 -3.08 14.09 11.66
C CYS A 111 -3.48 15.44 11.03
N ARG A 112 -3.80 16.43 11.85
CA ARG A 112 -4.27 17.74 11.39
C ARG A 112 -3.12 18.58 10.85
N LYS A 113 -1.90 18.31 11.32
CA LYS A 113 -0.67 18.95 10.84
C LYS A 113 -0.31 18.46 9.43
N PRO A 114 0.21 19.32 8.54
CA PRO A 114 0.77 18.90 7.26
C PRO A 114 1.91 17.90 7.44
N VAL A 115 1.91 16.83 6.64
CA VAL A 115 2.95 15.80 6.60
C VAL A 115 3.58 15.75 5.22
N ILE A 116 4.90 15.95 5.15
CA ILE A 116 5.70 15.92 3.93
C ILE A 116 6.57 14.66 3.93
N ALA A 117 6.44 13.80 2.92
CA ALA A 117 7.33 12.66 2.73
C ALA A 117 8.59 13.06 1.95
N ALA A 118 9.77 12.79 2.52
CA ALA A 118 11.06 12.97 1.88
C ALA A 118 11.68 11.61 1.53
N ILE A 119 11.65 11.25 0.26
CA ILE A 119 11.87 9.87 -0.20
C ILE A 119 13.19 9.75 -0.97
N HIS A 120 14.10 8.92 -0.49
CA HIS A 120 15.34 8.55 -1.18
C HIS A 120 15.49 7.04 -1.24
N GLY A 121 16.30 6.54 -2.18
CA GLY A 121 16.50 5.12 -2.36
C GLY A 121 15.19 4.37 -2.62
N SER A 122 14.94 3.26 -1.93
CA SER A 122 13.77 2.42 -2.21
C SER A 122 12.54 2.87 -1.42
N CYS A 123 11.39 2.87 -2.09
CA CYS A 123 10.06 2.97 -1.48
C CYS A 123 9.16 1.86 -2.04
N ILE A 124 8.97 0.78 -1.30
CA ILE A 124 8.40 -0.48 -1.81
C ILE A 124 7.15 -0.87 -1.01
N ALA A 125 6.11 -1.38 -1.70
CA ALA A 125 4.90 -1.95 -1.10
C ALA A 125 4.30 -1.05 -0.01
N GLY A 126 4.31 -1.47 1.26
CA GLY A 126 3.85 -0.66 2.39
C GLY A 126 4.50 0.73 2.49
N GLY A 127 5.70 0.94 1.92
CA GLY A 127 6.29 2.28 1.77
C GLY A 127 5.45 3.20 0.87
N ILE A 128 4.87 2.67 -0.21
CA ILE A 128 3.92 3.37 -1.08
C ILE A 128 2.66 3.74 -0.29
N ASP A 129 2.13 2.82 0.53
CA ASP A 129 0.96 3.09 1.37
C ASP A 129 1.23 4.24 2.37
N LEU A 130 2.43 4.31 2.94
CA LEU A 130 2.82 5.40 3.84
C LEU A 130 2.87 6.75 3.12
N ILE A 131 3.57 6.84 1.99
CA ILE A 131 3.75 8.12 1.31
C ILE A 131 2.45 8.63 0.67
N THR A 132 1.58 7.72 0.23
CA THR A 132 0.28 8.08 -0.34
C THR A 132 -0.71 8.57 0.71
N ALA A 133 -0.45 8.31 2.00
CA ALA A 133 -1.20 8.90 3.11
C ALA A 133 -0.65 10.28 3.56
N CYS A 134 0.53 10.69 3.08
CA CYS A 134 1.10 12.02 3.34
C CYS A 134 0.46 13.10 2.45
N ASP A 135 0.57 14.36 2.84
CA ASP A 135 -0.01 15.48 2.08
C ASP A 135 0.85 15.85 0.87
N ILE A 136 2.17 15.93 1.08
CA ILE A 136 3.15 16.30 0.05
C ILE A 136 4.21 15.20 -0.05
N ARG A 137 4.68 14.91 -1.27
CA ARG A 137 5.73 13.93 -1.53
C ARG A 137 6.83 14.54 -2.38
N TYR A 138 8.06 14.43 -1.91
CA TYR A 138 9.27 14.80 -2.63
C TYR A 138 10.23 13.61 -2.66
N CYS A 139 11.01 13.49 -3.73
CA CYS A 139 11.98 12.41 -3.83
C CYS A 139 13.30 12.81 -4.49
N THR A 140 14.31 11.97 -4.34
CA THR A 140 15.53 12.03 -5.16
C THR A 140 15.29 11.45 -6.55
N LYS A 141 16.12 11.87 -7.52
CA LYS A 141 16.05 11.40 -8.91
C LYS A 141 16.26 9.89 -9.04
N ASP A 142 17.13 9.34 -8.20
CA ASP A 142 17.47 7.92 -8.11
C ASP A 142 16.55 7.14 -7.16
N ALA A 143 15.61 7.80 -6.47
CA ALA A 143 14.60 7.10 -5.72
C ALA A 143 13.78 6.21 -6.66
N PHE A 144 13.47 5.01 -6.22
CA PHE A 144 12.63 4.08 -6.96
C PHE A 144 11.46 3.60 -6.13
N PHE A 145 10.35 3.40 -6.83
CA PHE A 145 9.08 3.02 -6.29
C PHE A 145 8.65 1.68 -6.88
N CYS A 146 7.95 0.87 -6.09
CA CYS A 146 7.51 -0.44 -6.55
C CYS A 146 6.28 -0.91 -5.75
N VAL A 147 5.22 -1.26 -6.47
CA VAL A 147 3.96 -1.80 -5.97
C VAL A 147 4.12 -3.33 -6.02
N LYS A 148 4.62 -3.96 -4.95
CA LYS A 148 5.31 -5.27 -5.00
C LYS A 148 4.40 -6.47 -4.67
N GLU A 149 3.18 -6.24 -4.25
CA GLU A 149 2.36 -7.21 -3.55
C GLU A 149 1.98 -8.41 -4.41
N VAL A 150 1.80 -8.23 -5.72
CA VAL A 150 1.53 -9.35 -6.65
C VAL A 150 2.70 -10.33 -6.71
N ASP A 151 3.95 -9.87 -6.62
CA ASP A 151 5.13 -10.75 -6.56
C ASP A 151 5.22 -11.51 -5.22
N LEU A 152 4.53 -11.02 -4.19
CA LEU A 152 4.44 -11.65 -2.88
C LEU A 152 3.19 -12.51 -2.73
N ALA A 153 2.40 -12.67 -3.80
CA ALA A 153 1.07 -13.31 -3.78
C ALA A 153 0.13 -12.69 -2.72
N MET A 154 0.32 -11.40 -2.44
CA MET A 154 -0.50 -10.62 -1.53
C MET A 154 -1.40 -9.69 -2.35
N ASN A 155 -2.61 -9.45 -1.85
CA ASN A 155 -3.42 -8.37 -2.39
C ASN A 155 -3.06 -7.09 -1.63
N GLY A 156 -2.37 -6.17 -2.29
CA GLY A 156 -2.00 -4.87 -1.70
C GLY A 156 -3.22 -3.97 -1.50
N ALA A 157 -3.31 -3.35 -0.33
CA ALA A 157 -4.35 -2.38 -0.01
C ALA A 157 -3.91 -0.97 -0.42
N PHE A 158 -3.63 -0.78 -1.71
CA PHE A 158 -3.27 0.53 -2.28
C PHE A 158 -4.47 1.45 -2.40
N LEU A 159 -5.13 1.71 -1.28
CA LEU A 159 -6.42 2.40 -1.21
C LEU A 159 -6.35 3.83 -1.75
N ARG A 160 -5.16 4.44 -1.74
CA ARG A 160 -4.93 5.85 -2.10
C ARG A 160 -4.22 6.05 -3.43
N LEU A 161 -3.52 5.04 -3.95
CA LEU A 161 -2.73 5.19 -5.16
C LEU A 161 -3.58 5.54 -6.40
N PRO A 162 -4.73 4.87 -6.66
CA PRO A 162 -5.57 5.19 -7.83
C PRO A 162 -6.10 6.63 -7.86
N SER A 163 -6.35 7.24 -6.69
CA SER A 163 -6.78 8.64 -6.61
C SER A 163 -5.65 9.64 -6.82
N ILE A 164 -4.39 9.21 -6.72
CA ILE A 164 -3.21 10.07 -6.88
C ILE A 164 -2.65 9.99 -8.30
N VAL A 165 -2.43 8.78 -8.82
CA VAL A 165 -1.80 8.57 -10.14
C VAL A 165 -2.80 8.22 -11.25
N GLY A 166 -4.09 8.14 -10.92
CA GLY A 166 -5.13 7.65 -11.81
C GLY A 166 -5.24 6.12 -11.82
N TYR A 167 -6.46 5.62 -12.04
CA TYR A 167 -6.75 4.18 -11.97
C TYR A 167 -5.92 3.33 -12.93
N SER A 168 -5.79 3.76 -14.19
CA SER A 168 -5.07 3.01 -15.23
C SER A 168 -3.59 2.82 -14.88
N ASN A 169 -2.92 3.88 -14.41
CA ASN A 169 -1.52 3.81 -14.00
C ASN A 169 -1.39 2.96 -12.74
N ALA A 170 -2.28 3.14 -11.76
CA ALA A 170 -2.23 2.38 -10.51
C ALA A 170 -2.36 0.87 -10.75
N ILE A 171 -3.30 0.44 -11.61
CA ILE A 171 -3.48 -1.00 -11.90
C ILE A 171 -2.32 -1.57 -12.72
N GLU A 172 -1.75 -0.80 -13.65
CA GLU A 172 -0.57 -1.22 -14.41
C GLU A 172 0.65 -1.42 -13.49
N LEU A 173 0.94 -0.45 -12.63
CA LEU A 173 2.01 -0.55 -11.64
C LEU A 173 1.81 -1.73 -10.69
N ALA A 174 0.57 -1.96 -10.25
CA ALA A 174 0.23 -3.06 -9.36
C ALA A 174 0.35 -4.44 -10.00
N LEU A 175 -0.11 -4.60 -11.24
CA LEU A 175 -0.07 -5.90 -11.93
C LEU A 175 1.31 -6.25 -12.46
N THR A 176 2.14 -5.26 -12.79
CA THR A 176 3.49 -5.50 -13.31
C THR A 176 4.56 -5.59 -12.22
N ALA A 177 4.29 -5.06 -11.02
CA ALA A 177 5.27 -4.89 -9.94
C ALA A 177 6.61 -4.28 -10.39
N ARG A 178 6.60 -3.51 -11.48
CA ARG A 178 7.82 -2.92 -12.03
C ARG A 178 8.34 -1.81 -11.13
N LYS A 179 9.62 -1.51 -11.28
CA LYS A 179 10.22 -0.32 -10.67
C LYS A 179 9.97 0.89 -11.56
N PHE A 180 9.69 2.02 -10.94
CA PHE A 180 9.67 3.33 -11.59
C PHE A 180 10.48 4.32 -10.77
N LEU A 181 11.16 5.26 -11.44
CA LEU A 181 12.11 6.19 -10.82
C LEU A 181 11.46 7.56 -10.52
N GLY A 182 12.18 8.40 -9.77
CA GLY A 182 11.74 9.75 -9.40
C GLY A 182 11.13 10.58 -10.53
N PRO A 183 11.74 10.68 -11.73
CA PRO A 183 11.16 11.41 -12.85
C PRO A 183 9.79 10.89 -13.29
N GLU A 184 9.65 9.58 -13.49
CA GLU A 184 8.37 8.96 -13.84
C GLU A 184 7.34 9.12 -12.71
N ALA A 185 7.76 8.98 -11.44
CA ALA A 185 6.89 9.23 -10.30
C ALA A 185 6.33 10.66 -10.29
N LYS A 186 7.09 11.64 -10.80
CA LYS A 186 6.62 13.02 -10.95
C LYS A 186 5.63 13.14 -12.10
N ASP A 187 5.92 12.53 -13.24
CA ASP A 187 5.03 12.53 -14.42
C ASP A 187 3.68 11.86 -14.12
N LEU A 188 3.69 10.82 -13.28
CA LEU A 188 2.50 10.14 -12.77
C LEU A 188 1.73 10.96 -11.71
N GLY A 189 2.28 12.07 -11.21
CA GLY A 189 1.69 12.85 -10.12
C GLY A 189 1.86 12.25 -8.72
N LEU A 190 2.63 11.16 -8.57
CA LEU A 190 2.92 10.58 -7.25
C LEU A 190 3.77 11.53 -6.41
N VAL A 191 4.77 12.19 -6.99
CA VAL A 191 5.61 13.17 -6.28
C VAL A 191 5.48 14.56 -6.90
N SER A 192 5.53 15.59 -6.06
CA SER A 192 5.41 16.98 -6.52
C SER A 192 6.73 17.55 -7.05
N LYS A 193 7.87 17.08 -6.52
CA LYS A 193 9.21 17.55 -6.89
C LYS A 193 10.26 16.45 -6.76
N VAL A 194 11.24 16.50 -7.66
CA VAL A 194 12.38 15.59 -7.73
C VAL A 194 13.66 16.40 -7.54
N PHE A 195 14.58 15.88 -6.72
CA PHE A 195 15.86 16.48 -6.37
C PHE A 195 17.04 15.64 -6.86
N GLN A 196 18.18 16.26 -7.14
CA GLN A 196 19.32 15.55 -7.74
C GLN A 196 20.03 14.59 -6.78
N SER A 197 19.99 14.86 -5.48
CA SER A 197 20.67 14.07 -4.45
C SER A 197 19.89 14.11 -3.13
N LYS A 198 20.28 13.25 -2.18
CA LYS A 198 19.70 13.22 -0.84
C LYS A 198 19.89 14.54 -0.08
N SER A 199 21.08 15.14 -0.12
CA SER A 199 21.30 16.45 0.52
C SER A 199 20.42 17.55 -0.11
N ALA A 200 20.30 17.59 -1.44
CA ALA A 200 19.41 18.54 -2.11
C ALA A 200 17.92 18.30 -1.77
N LEU A 201 17.52 17.04 -1.59
CA LEU A 201 16.18 16.70 -1.10
C LEU A 201 15.98 17.21 0.33
N ASP A 202 16.94 16.99 1.23
CA ASP A 202 16.82 17.38 2.64
C ASP A 202 16.73 18.90 2.79
N GLU A 203 17.59 19.64 2.10
CA GLU A 203 17.53 21.12 2.04
C GLU A 203 16.21 21.60 1.45
N GLY A 204 15.77 21.01 0.33
CA GLY A 204 14.54 21.40 -0.34
C GLY A 204 13.27 21.10 0.45
N VAL A 205 13.23 19.97 1.15
CA VAL A 205 12.11 19.60 2.03
C VAL A 205 12.07 20.51 3.26
N ASN A 206 13.23 20.78 3.87
CA ASN A 206 13.30 21.69 5.02
C ASN A 206 12.82 23.09 4.64
N ALA A 207 13.30 23.65 3.53
CA ALA A 207 12.86 24.96 3.04
C ALA A 207 11.34 25.00 2.75
N ALA A 208 10.79 23.93 2.16
CA ALA A 208 9.35 23.83 1.93
C ALA A 208 8.55 23.75 3.24
N ALA A 209 9.01 22.93 4.19
CA ALA A 209 8.38 22.77 5.50
C ALA A 209 8.41 24.08 6.29
N GLU A 210 9.53 24.81 6.28
CA GLU A 210 9.66 26.11 6.91
C GLU A 210 8.69 27.13 6.29
N GLY A 211 8.63 27.21 4.96
CA GLY A 211 7.71 28.09 4.26
C GLY A 211 6.22 27.80 4.54
N ILE A 212 5.88 26.53 4.77
CA ILE A 212 4.54 26.09 5.20
C ILE A 212 4.32 26.44 6.68
N ALA A 213 5.29 26.16 7.55
CA ALA A 213 5.21 26.37 8.99
C ALA A 213 5.08 27.85 9.41
N MET A 214 5.41 28.78 8.50
CA MET A 214 5.18 30.23 8.64
C MET A 214 3.73 30.67 8.40
N ARG A 215 2.85 29.77 7.93
CA ARG A 215 1.43 30.08 7.67
C ARG A 215 0.58 29.88 8.92
N SER A 216 -0.63 30.43 8.91
CA SER A 216 -1.61 30.19 9.98
C SER A 216 -1.90 28.70 10.11
N LEU A 217 -1.62 28.14 11.29
CA LEU A 217 -1.87 26.73 11.60
C LEU A 217 -3.34 26.35 11.37
N LEU A 218 -4.27 27.20 11.80
CA LEU A 218 -5.71 26.95 11.60
C LEU A 218 -6.08 26.93 10.11
N ALA A 219 -5.48 27.83 9.30
CA ALA A 219 -5.71 27.84 7.86
C ALA A 219 -5.15 26.58 7.18
N MET A 220 -3.98 26.10 7.61
CA MET A 220 -3.40 24.85 7.11
C MET A 220 -4.28 23.64 7.45
N ILE A 221 -4.72 23.53 8.71
CA ILE A 221 -5.62 22.46 9.16
C ILE A 221 -6.92 22.49 8.36
N GLY A 222 -7.56 23.66 8.24
CA GLY A 222 -8.80 23.82 7.48
C GLY A 222 -8.63 23.49 6.00
N THR A 223 -7.49 23.84 5.39
CA THR A 223 -7.17 23.49 3.99
C THR A 223 -7.00 21.99 3.81
N LYS A 224 -6.37 21.32 4.77
CA LYS A 224 -6.25 19.86 4.76
C LYS A 224 -7.64 19.24 4.90
N GLU A 225 -8.45 19.64 5.88
CA GLU A 225 -9.77 19.08 6.16
C GLU A 225 -10.81 19.30 5.05
N SER A 226 -10.71 20.38 4.29
CA SER A 226 -11.63 20.68 3.18
C SER A 226 -11.45 19.77 1.96
N GLN A 227 -10.34 19.03 1.88
CA GLN A 227 -10.10 18.11 0.77
C GLN A 227 -11.13 16.95 0.75
N PRO A 228 -11.66 16.58 -0.42
CA PRO A 228 -12.65 15.52 -0.53
C PRO A 228 -12.18 14.20 0.08
N LYS A 229 -13.07 13.52 0.82
CA LYS A 229 -12.80 12.18 1.38
C LYS A 229 -12.37 11.16 0.30
N SER A 230 -12.81 11.34 -0.94
CA SER A 230 -12.41 10.50 -2.09
C SER A 230 -10.92 10.61 -2.45
N GLN A 231 -10.29 11.77 -2.24
CA GLN A 231 -8.83 11.94 -2.42
C GLN A 231 -8.03 11.52 -1.18
N ARG A 232 -8.71 11.37 -0.04
CA ARG A 232 -8.22 10.80 1.21
C ARG A 232 -8.37 9.27 1.27
N GLY A 233 -8.96 8.65 0.25
CA GLY A 233 -9.20 7.21 0.17
C GLY A 233 -10.67 6.87 0.37
N ASN A 234 -11.35 6.54 -0.73
CA ASN A 234 -12.64 5.85 -0.64
C ASN A 234 -12.40 4.45 -0.07
N ARG A 235 -13.03 4.11 1.07
CA ARG A 235 -13.13 2.72 1.50
C ARG A 235 -14.10 1.98 0.57
N PRO A 236 -13.69 0.90 -0.10
CA PRO A 236 -14.63 -0.13 -0.50
C PRO A 236 -15.39 -0.67 0.73
N SER A 237 -16.57 -1.24 0.53
CA SER A 237 -17.32 -1.84 1.63
C SER A 237 -16.50 -2.97 2.30
N PRO A 238 -16.59 -3.15 3.63
CA PRO A 238 -15.78 -4.13 4.38
C PRO A 238 -15.88 -5.58 3.87
N SER A 239 -16.97 -5.91 3.17
CA SER A 239 -17.22 -7.25 2.60
C SER A 239 -16.38 -7.55 1.36
N SER A 240 -16.04 -6.53 0.57
CA SER A 240 -15.24 -6.69 -0.66
C SER A 240 -13.75 -6.85 -0.35
N GLU A 241 -13.17 -6.02 0.52
CA GLU A 241 -11.76 -6.09 0.94
C GLU A 241 -11.41 -7.42 1.62
N PHE A 242 -12.30 -7.93 2.48
CA PHE A 242 -12.09 -9.17 3.22
C PHE A 242 -12.07 -10.41 2.31
N SER A 243 -12.93 -10.46 1.29
CA SER A 243 -13.04 -11.61 0.38
C SER A 243 -11.78 -11.74 -0.48
N TYR A 244 -11.27 -10.64 -1.03
CA TYR A 244 -10.07 -10.68 -1.87
C TYR A 244 -8.80 -10.91 -1.05
N HIS A 245 -8.62 -10.18 0.05
CA HIS A 245 -7.37 -10.22 0.79
C HIS A 245 -7.15 -11.56 1.49
N CYS A 246 -8.19 -12.16 2.11
CA CYS A 246 -8.07 -13.50 2.70
C CYS A 246 -7.88 -14.61 1.66
N ARG A 247 -8.42 -14.48 0.43
CA ARG A 247 -8.18 -15.45 -0.66
C ARG A 247 -6.73 -15.42 -1.17
N GLY A 248 -6.10 -14.25 -1.21
CA GLY A 248 -4.68 -14.09 -1.59
C GLY A 248 -3.73 -14.84 -0.65
N TYR A 249 -3.86 -14.64 0.67
CA TYR A 249 -3.00 -15.31 1.66
C TYR A 249 -3.21 -16.82 1.75
N THR A 250 -4.43 -17.31 1.51
CA THR A 250 -4.68 -18.76 1.45
C THR A 250 -4.08 -19.41 0.20
N ASN A 251 -3.87 -18.65 -0.89
CA ASN A 251 -3.22 -19.15 -2.10
C ASN A 251 -1.70 -19.03 -2.05
N ALA A 252 -1.13 -18.02 -1.36
CA ALA A 252 0.31 -17.90 -1.18
C ALA A 252 0.95 -19.12 -0.46
N SER A 253 0.16 -19.81 0.37
CA SER A 253 0.58 -21.01 1.10
C SER A 253 0.38 -22.33 0.33
N SER A 254 -0.23 -22.29 -0.87
CA SER A 254 -0.48 -23.47 -1.71
C SER A 254 0.33 -23.51 -3.01
N ILE A 255 1.18 -22.51 -3.27
CA ILE A 255 2.03 -22.45 -4.46
C ILE A 255 3.39 -23.12 -4.15
N SER A 256 3.66 -24.26 -4.79
CA SER A 256 4.97 -24.92 -4.79
C SER A 256 5.97 -24.16 -5.68
N PRO A 257 7.29 -24.27 -5.42
CA PRO A 257 8.29 -23.54 -6.20
C PRO A 257 8.36 -24.10 -7.62
N VAL A 258 7.81 -23.37 -8.58
CA VAL A 258 8.01 -23.69 -10.00
C VAL A 258 9.44 -23.33 -10.37
N SER A 259 10.18 -24.34 -10.82
CA SER A 259 11.55 -24.31 -11.30
C SER A 259 11.75 -23.25 -12.39
N ARG A 260 12.79 -22.43 -12.22
CA ARG A 260 13.29 -21.49 -13.23
C ARG A 260 13.96 -22.24 -14.37
N GLU A 261 13.26 -22.44 -15.47
CA GLU A 261 13.86 -22.57 -16.80
C GLU A 261 13.00 -21.80 -17.81
N LEU A 262 13.59 -20.78 -18.44
CA LEU A 262 12.98 -20.05 -19.55
C LEU A 262 13.38 -20.73 -20.86
N PRO A 263 12.45 -21.17 -21.72
CA PRO A 263 12.77 -21.48 -23.10
C PRO A 263 12.61 -20.25 -24.01
N PRO A 264 13.37 -20.18 -25.11
CA PRO A 264 13.43 -19.02 -26.00
C PRO A 264 12.23 -19.00 -26.96
N SER A 265 11.71 -17.79 -27.21
CA SER A 265 10.87 -17.39 -28.35
C SER A 265 9.66 -18.26 -28.73
N GLY A 266 8.44 -17.72 -28.56
CA GLY A 266 7.26 -18.17 -29.31
C GLY A 266 5.95 -18.14 -28.51
N VAL A 267 5.03 -17.30 -28.96
CA VAL A 267 3.58 -17.19 -28.64
C VAL A 267 2.98 -18.34 -27.79
N VAL A 268 2.39 -17.99 -26.64
CA VAL A 268 1.60 -18.93 -25.80
C VAL A 268 0.09 -18.69 -26.01
N LYS A 269 -0.61 -19.69 -26.54
CA LYS A 269 -2.07 -19.86 -26.41
C LYS A 269 -2.33 -20.69 -25.15
N VAL A 270 -3.17 -20.19 -24.24
CA VAL A 270 -3.61 -20.94 -23.06
C VAL A 270 -4.82 -21.80 -23.44
N ASN A 271 -4.66 -23.12 -23.36
CA ASN A 271 -5.74 -24.10 -23.43
C ASN A 271 -5.94 -24.65 -22.01
N VAL A 272 -7.15 -24.51 -21.46
CA VAL A 272 -7.46 -24.90 -20.08
C VAL A 272 -8.33 -26.14 -20.14
N ASP A 273 -7.71 -27.32 -20.07
CA ASP A 273 -8.36 -28.57 -19.69
C ASP A 273 -7.30 -29.64 -19.36
N ALA A 274 -7.09 -29.91 -18.06
CA ALA A 274 -6.75 -31.23 -17.51
C ALA A 274 -6.33 -31.11 -16.03
N ALA A 275 -7.27 -31.38 -15.11
CA ALA A 275 -6.95 -31.94 -13.79
C ALA A 275 -8.21 -32.47 -13.10
N PHE A 276 -8.64 -33.68 -13.43
CA PHE A 276 -9.46 -34.51 -12.54
C PHE A 276 -9.10 -35.98 -12.73
N ASN A 277 -8.45 -36.57 -11.73
CA ASN A 277 -8.56 -38.00 -11.39
C ASN A 277 -7.95 -38.24 -9.99
N ASN A 278 -8.80 -38.21 -8.97
CA ASN A 278 -8.95 -39.28 -7.95
C ASN A 278 -9.69 -38.77 -6.68
N GLY A 279 -11.00 -39.00 -6.65
CA GLY A 279 -11.70 -39.61 -5.50
C GLY A 279 -12.05 -38.78 -4.25
N ASN A 280 -13.32 -38.37 -4.17
CA ASN A 280 -14.13 -37.96 -2.98
C ASN A 280 -13.76 -36.63 -2.27
N ALA A 281 -14.67 -35.68 -1.99
CA ALA A 281 -16.12 -35.75 -1.79
C ALA A 281 -16.85 -34.46 -2.25
N ALA A 282 -18.15 -34.60 -2.46
CA ALA A 282 -19.11 -33.69 -3.07
C ALA A 282 -19.04 -32.19 -2.68
N ALA A 283 -19.13 -31.33 -3.70
CA ALA A 283 -19.75 -30.01 -3.59
C ALA A 283 -20.54 -29.73 -4.87
N ALA A 284 -21.84 -29.99 -4.83
CA ALA A 284 -22.77 -29.42 -5.82
C ALA A 284 -22.88 -27.92 -5.54
N ALA A 285 -22.41 -27.08 -6.47
CA ALA A 285 -22.63 -25.65 -6.40
C ALA A 285 -24.07 -25.35 -6.82
N VAL A 286 -24.91 -24.96 -5.86
CA VAL A 286 -26.24 -24.40 -6.12
C VAL A 286 -26.11 -22.89 -6.25
N ALA A 287 -26.59 -22.32 -7.36
CA ALA A 287 -26.74 -20.88 -7.51
C ALA A 287 -28.02 -20.41 -6.79
N VAL A 288 -27.89 -19.44 -5.89
CA VAL A 288 -28.96 -18.77 -5.16
C VAL A 288 -28.77 -17.27 -5.31
N ASP A 289 -29.86 -16.52 -5.47
CA ASP A 289 -29.79 -15.06 -5.57
C ASP A 289 -29.53 -14.39 -4.22
N SER A 290 -29.36 -13.07 -4.23
CA SER A 290 -29.05 -12.26 -3.04
C SER A 290 -30.15 -12.23 -1.95
N TYR A 291 -31.29 -12.90 -2.18
CA TYR A 291 -32.36 -13.09 -1.20
C TYR A 291 -32.59 -14.57 -0.84
N GLY A 292 -31.80 -15.49 -1.37
CA GLY A 292 -31.80 -16.91 -0.98
C GLY A 292 -32.84 -17.78 -1.71
N ASN A 293 -33.40 -17.32 -2.83
CA ASN A 293 -34.35 -18.12 -3.61
C ASN A 293 -33.65 -18.94 -4.71
N HIS A 294 -34.06 -20.19 -4.87
CA HIS A 294 -33.53 -21.14 -5.86
C HIS A 294 -33.91 -20.71 -7.30
N LEU A 295 -32.91 -20.48 -8.15
CA LEU A 295 -33.10 -20.29 -9.59
C LEU A 295 -32.87 -21.65 -10.27
N GLY A 296 -33.95 -22.26 -10.78
CA GLY A 296 -33.92 -23.59 -11.40
C GLY A 296 -32.99 -23.72 -12.61
N SER A 297 -32.67 -24.97 -12.96
CA SER A 297 -31.80 -25.36 -14.07
C SER A 297 -32.42 -25.07 -15.43
N GLY A 298 -31.80 -24.17 -16.20
CA GLY A 298 -32.14 -23.89 -17.61
C GLY A 298 -30.88 -23.71 -18.46
N SER A 299 -30.84 -24.39 -19.60
CA SER A 299 -29.78 -24.38 -20.61
C SER A 299 -29.64 -23.00 -21.27
N VAL A 300 -28.40 -22.49 -21.38
CA VAL A 300 -28.10 -21.28 -22.17
C VAL A 300 -27.37 -21.69 -23.45
N CYS A 301 -28.04 -21.45 -24.58
CA CYS A 301 -27.51 -21.60 -25.93
C CYS A 301 -26.39 -20.57 -26.20
N PHE A 302 -25.26 -21.03 -26.74
CA PHE A 302 -24.25 -20.17 -27.35
C PHE A 302 -24.67 -19.81 -28.79
N ASN A 303 -24.98 -18.54 -29.05
CA ASN A 303 -25.01 -18.03 -30.41
C ASN A 303 -23.57 -17.78 -30.88
N THR A 304 -23.12 -18.61 -31.82
CA THR A 304 -21.90 -18.40 -32.60
C THR A 304 -22.18 -17.40 -33.71
N ILE A 305 -21.43 -16.30 -33.72
CA ILE A 305 -21.28 -15.46 -34.92
C ILE A 305 -20.19 -16.12 -35.77
N SER A 306 -20.58 -16.72 -36.89
CA SER A 306 -19.66 -17.04 -37.99
C SER A 306 -19.95 -16.13 -39.17
N SER A 307 -18.89 -15.61 -39.76
CA SER A 307 -18.90 -14.78 -40.96
C SER A 307 -18.63 -15.65 -42.20
N ASN A 308 -19.24 -15.21 -43.32
CA ASN A 308 -19.05 -15.61 -44.72
C ASN A 308 -19.67 -16.94 -45.18
N SER A 309 -20.68 -16.90 -46.05
CA SER A 309 -20.52 -16.67 -47.50
C SER A 309 -21.80 -16.96 -48.30
N CYS A 310 -22.05 -16.09 -49.29
CA CYS A 310 -22.54 -16.35 -50.66
C CYS A 310 -23.77 -17.25 -50.96
N ARG A 311 -24.76 -16.58 -51.59
CA ARG A 311 -25.53 -16.95 -52.81
C ARG A 311 -26.45 -18.18 -52.76
N GLY A 312 -27.70 -17.96 -53.20
CA GLY A 312 -28.65 -18.96 -53.67
C GLY A 312 -30.02 -18.78 -53.07
#